data_AF-A0A6B3IDV8-F1
#
_entry.id   AF-A0A6B3IDV8-F1
#
_cell.length_a   1.000
_cell.length_b   1.000
_cell.length_c   1.000
_cell.angle_alpha   90.00
_cell.angle_beta   90.00
_cell.angle_gamma   90.00
#
_symmetry.space_group_name_H-M   'P 1'
#
loop_
_entity.id
_entity.type
_entity.pdbx_description
1 polymer ?
#
loop_
_entity_poly.entity_id
_entity_poly.type
_entity_poly.pdbx_seq_one_letter_code
_entity_poly.pdbx_strand_id
1 'polypeptide(L)'
;MQRPRPVGDAGSPAACTVPGRATAHVDDLLVQIAHGSRDALGELYDLLAPLLLELLRSRLPAGADAHPALVDGFSRVWRQAPSYEPGPHGLDWVIDRVTDEVTGPER
;
A
#
# COMPACT_ATOMS: atom_id res chain seq x y z
N MET A 1 -7.30 -14.72 30.41
CA MET A 1 -6.61 -15.43 29.32
C MET A 1 -6.88 -14.67 28.03
N GLN A 2 -5.82 -14.45 27.24
CA GLN A 2 -5.68 -13.58 26.05
C GLN A 2 -5.46 -12.09 26.34
N ARG A 3 -4.41 -11.57 25.70
CA ARG A 3 -3.41 -10.61 26.17
C ARG A 3 -3.77 -9.15 25.79
N PRO A 4 -3.28 -8.14 26.54
CA PRO A 4 -3.46 -6.73 26.19
C PRO A 4 -2.67 -6.37 24.92
N ARG A 5 -3.25 -5.49 24.10
CA ARG A 5 -2.62 -4.95 22.88
C ARG A 5 -1.66 -3.82 23.28
N PRO A 6 -0.39 -3.85 22.85
CA PRO A 6 0.44 -2.66 22.92
C PRO A 6 0.06 -1.72 21.77
N VAL A 7 -0.42 -0.53 22.11
CA VAL A 7 -0.36 0.65 21.23
C VAL A 7 1.07 1.18 21.33
N GLY A 8 1.91 0.82 20.36
CA GLY A 8 3.22 1.46 20.14
C GLY A 8 3.00 2.61 19.17
N ASP A 9 2.89 3.83 19.68
CA ASP A 9 3.97 4.80 19.83
C ASP A 9 4.10 5.67 18.58
N ALA A 10 3.70 6.91 18.78
CA ALA A 10 3.85 8.00 17.85
C ALA A 10 5.34 8.29 17.64
N GLY A 11 5.92 7.68 16.62
CA GLY A 11 7.25 7.98 16.13
C GLY A 11 7.19 8.49 14.70
N SER A 12 6.76 9.74 14.50
CA SER A 12 7.02 10.44 13.25
C SER A 12 8.35 11.18 13.37
N PRO A 13 9.45 10.68 12.77
CA PRO A 13 10.43 11.57 12.20
C PRO A 13 9.93 11.92 10.81
N ALA A 14 9.65 13.20 10.58
CA ALA A 14 9.91 13.82 9.30
C ALA A 14 11.41 13.65 8.99
N ALA A 15 11.82 12.44 8.64
CA ALA A 15 13.05 12.23 7.92
C ALA A 15 12.76 12.76 6.53
N CYS A 16 13.59 13.66 6.02
CA CYS A 16 13.78 13.78 4.59
C CYS A 16 14.22 12.40 4.10
N THR A 17 13.24 11.53 3.80
CA THR A 17 13.48 10.21 3.29
C THR A 17 14.01 10.42 1.89
N VAL A 18 15.32 10.26 1.76
CA VAL A 18 15.98 10.11 0.46
C VAL A 18 15.12 9.10 -0.32
N PRO A 19 14.67 9.39 -1.55
CA PRO A 19 13.69 8.56 -2.23
C PRO A 19 14.09 7.07 -2.31
N GLY A 20 15.40 6.79 -2.35
CA GLY A 20 15.93 5.41 -2.29
C GLY A 20 15.72 4.66 -0.96
N ARG A 21 15.54 5.34 0.17
CA ARG A 21 15.20 4.71 1.47
C ARG A 21 13.69 4.43 1.57
N ALA A 22 12.85 5.28 0.97
CA ALA A 22 11.40 5.03 0.93
C ALA A 22 11.08 3.80 0.09
N THR A 23 11.73 3.65 -1.06
CA THR A 23 11.55 2.48 -1.94
C THR A 23 12.05 1.20 -1.26
N ALA A 24 13.23 1.23 -0.64
CA ALA A 24 13.75 0.09 0.11
C ALA A 24 12.86 -0.32 1.30
N HIS A 25 12.18 0.66 1.93
CA HIS A 25 11.21 0.40 2.99
C HIS A 25 9.94 -0.27 2.47
N VAL A 26 9.42 0.17 1.32
CA VAL A 26 8.25 -0.44 0.68
C VAL A 26 8.53 -1.89 0.25
N ASP A 27 9.71 -2.14 -0.31
CA ASP A 27 10.19 -3.47 -0.67
C ASP A 27 10.18 -4.44 0.53
N ASP A 28 10.75 -4.01 1.67
CA ASP A 28 10.80 -4.82 2.90
C ASP A 28 9.39 -5.13 3.42
N LEU A 29 8.50 -4.13 3.42
CA LEU A 29 7.10 -4.31 3.79
C LEU A 29 6.40 -5.32 2.87
N LEU A 30 6.62 -5.27 1.56
CA LEU A 30 6.04 -6.22 0.61
C LEU A 30 6.53 -7.66 0.83
N VAL A 31 7.81 -7.86 1.12
CA VAL A 31 8.36 -9.17 1.50
C VAL A 31 7.69 -9.68 2.78
N GLN A 32 7.54 -8.82 3.79
CA GLN A 32 6.88 -9.20 5.04
C GLN A 32 5.39 -9.54 4.83
N ILE A 33 4.70 -8.82 3.94
CA ILE A 33 3.32 -9.11 3.53
C ILE A 33 3.25 -10.47 2.81
N ALA A 34 4.21 -10.79 1.94
CA ALA A 34 4.31 -12.08 1.26
C ALA A 34 4.44 -13.25 2.28
N HIS A 35 5.09 -13.00 3.41
CA HIS A 35 5.16 -13.92 4.56
C HIS A 35 3.91 -13.94 5.45
N GLY A 36 2.89 -13.11 5.16
CA GLY A 36 1.63 -13.05 5.89
C GLY A 36 1.61 -12.05 7.06
N SER A 37 2.56 -11.11 7.10
CA SER A 37 2.57 -10.05 8.13
C SER A 37 1.48 -9.02 7.87
N ARG A 38 0.48 -8.96 8.76
CA ARG A 38 -0.61 -7.98 8.70
C ARG A 38 -0.17 -6.59 9.17
N ASP A 39 0.77 -6.52 10.11
CA ASP A 39 1.34 -5.26 10.57
C ASP A 39 2.06 -4.54 9.43
N ALA A 40 2.81 -5.28 8.61
CA ALA A 40 3.48 -4.72 7.43
C ALA A 40 2.48 -4.18 6.38
N LEU A 41 1.33 -4.84 6.22
CA LEU A 41 0.25 -4.32 5.36
C LEU A 41 -0.33 -3.02 5.91
N GLY A 42 -0.53 -2.93 7.23
CA GLY A 42 -1.00 -1.71 7.88
C GLY A 42 -0.04 -0.55 7.67
N GLU A 43 1.25 -0.80 7.87
CA GLU A 43 2.29 0.22 7.67
C GLU A 43 2.37 0.67 6.19
N LEU A 44 2.29 -0.27 5.25
CA LEU A 44 2.20 0.04 3.82
C LEU A 44 0.95 0.87 3.49
N TYR A 45 -0.18 0.57 4.14
CA TYR A 45 -1.41 1.33 3.99
C TYR A 45 -1.25 2.76 4.50
N ASP A 46 -0.77 2.97 5.73
CA ASP A 46 -0.59 4.32 6.28
C ASP A 46 0.37 5.18 5.43
N LEU A 47 1.40 4.56 4.84
CA LEU A 47 2.36 5.25 3.96
C LEU A 47 1.77 5.63 2.60
N LEU A 48 1.05 4.71 1.95
CA LEU A 48 0.61 4.89 0.55
C LEU A 48 -0.82 5.38 0.43
N ALA A 49 -1.67 5.23 1.45
CA ALA A 49 -3.07 5.67 1.43
C ALA A 49 -3.26 7.13 1.01
N PRO A 50 -2.55 8.15 1.56
CA PRO A 50 -2.76 9.53 1.14
C PRO A 50 -2.41 9.75 -0.34
N LEU A 51 -1.30 9.18 -0.81
CA LEU A 51 -0.85 9.28 -2.21
C LEU A 51 -1.81 8.59 -3.17
N LEU A 52 -2.22 7.35 -2.85
CA LEU A 52 -3.10 6.55 -3.69
C LEU A 52 -4.51 7.13 -3.71
N LEU A 53 -5.02 7.71 -2.61
CA LEU A 53 -6.32 8.39 -2.60
C LEU A 53 -6.32 9.61 -3.51
N GLU A 54 -5.27 10.43 -3.50
CA GLU A 54 -5.16 11.55 -4.43
C GLU A 54 -5.10 11.08 -5.89
N LEU A 55 -4.33 10.03 -6.16
CA LEU A 55 -4.23 9.43 -7.49
C LEU A 55 -5.56 8.83 -7.98
N LEU A 56 -6.26 8.09 -7.11
CA LEU A 56 -7.56 7.50 -7.43
C LEU A 56 -8.61 8.59 -7.66
N ARG A 57 -8.63 9.64 -6.83
CA ARG A 57 -9.50 10.80 -7.02
C ARG A 57 -9.23 11.54 -8.33
N SER A 58 -7.98 11.56 -8.80
CA SER A 58 -7.66 12.19 -10.08
C SER A 58 -8.13 11.37 -11.28
N ARG A 59 -8.35 10.06 -11.13
CA ARG A 59 -8.76 9.17 -12.22
C ARG A 59 -10.26 8.84 -12.20
N LEU A 60 -10.89 8.90 -11.02
CA LEU A 60 -12.31 8.63 -10.86
C LEU A 60 -13.17 9.84 -11.29
N PRO A 61 -14.39 9.60 -11.82
CA PRO A 61 -15.30 10.68 -12.20
C PRO A 61 -15.78 11.48 -10.98
N ALA A 62 -16.18 12.73 -11.21
CA ALA A 62 -16.66 13.62 -10.16
C ALA A 62 -17.82 13.00 -9.38
N GLY A 63 -17.64 12.82 -8.06
CA GLY A 63 -18.64 12.22 -7.17
C GLY A 63 -18.45 10.73 -6.88
N ALA A 64 -17.46 10.06 -7.49
CA ALA A 64 -17.10 8.70 -7.14
C ALA A 64 -16.24 8.63 -5.87
N ASP A 65 -16.48 7.62 -5.05
CA ASP A 65 -15.72 7.39 -3.83
C ASP A 65 -14.43 6.61 -4.12
N ALA A 66 -13.29 7.21 -3.82
CA ALA A 66 -11.97 6.60 -4.00
C ALA A 66 -11.61 5.60 -2.90
N HIS A 67 -12.30 5.65 -1.76
CA HIS A 67 -12.04 4.79 -0.61
C HIS A 67 -12.29 3.29 -0.91
N PRO A 68 -13.43 2.88 -1.52
CA PRO A 68 -13.62 1.47 -1.85
C PRO A 68 -12.60 0.95 -2.88
N ALA A 69 -12.23 1.78 -3.86
CA ALA A 69 -11.20 1.44 -4.84
C ALA A 69 -9.83 1.24 -4.19
N LEU A 70 -9.47 2.10 -3.22
CA LEU A 70 -8.26 1.94 -2.42
C LEU A 70 -8.26 0.60 -1.67
N VAL A 71 -9.35 0.29 -0.95
CA VAL A 71 -9.45 -0.94 -0.13
C VAL A 71 -9.39 -2.21 -1.01
N ASP A 72 -10.01 -2.20 -2.19
CA ASP A 72 -9.87 -3.32 -3.14
C ASP A 72 -8.43 -3.45 -3.65
N GLY A 73 -7.80 -2.34 -4.00
CA GLY A 73 -6.40 -2.30 -4.43
C GLY A 73 -5.45 -2.92 -3.39
N PHE A 74 -5.59 -2.55 -2.11
CA PHE A 74 -4.80 -3.17 -1.03
C PHE A 74 -5.12 -4.66 -0.83
N SER A 75 -6.38 -5.07 -1.02
CA SER A 75 -6.77 -6.48 -0.97
C SER A 75 -6.12 -7.29 -2.11
N ARG A 76 -5.95 -6.67 -3.29
CA ARG A 76 -5.25 -7.26 -4.43
C ARG A 76 -3.75 -7.37 -4.17
N VAL A 77 -3.14 -6.30 -3.63
CA VAL A 77 -1.74 -6.32 -3.15
C VAL A 77 -1.52 -7.47 -2.18
N TRP A 78 -2.39 -7.64 -1.18
CA TRP A 78 -2.29 -8.78 -0.25
C TRP A 78 -2.35 -10.15 -0.94
N ARG A 79 -3.28 -10.33 -1.89
CA ARG A 79 -3.42 -11.61 -2.63
C ARG A 79 -2.22 -11.90 -3.54
N GLN A 80 -1.58 -10.86 -4.09
CA GLN A 80 -0.50 -10.97 -5.07
C GLN A 80 0.89 -10.76 -4.49
N ALA A 81 1.01 -10.29 -3.26
CA ALA A 81 2.26 -10.17 -2.51
C ALA A 81 3.13 -11.44 -2.53
N PRO A 82 2.60 -12.68 -2.40
CA PRO A 82 3.45 -13.88 -2.52
C PRO A 82 4.07 -14.09 -3.91
N SER A 83 3.59 -13.38 -4.94
CA SER A 83 4.17 -13.37 -6.29
C SER A 83 5.09 -12.18 -6.55
N TYR A 84 5.29 -11.30 -5.57
CA TYR A 84 6.19 -10.17 -5.67
C TYR A 84 7.64 -10.65 -5.59
N GLU A 85 8.47 -10.27 -6.56
CA GLU A 85 9.91 -10.47 -6.52
C GLU A 85 10.57 -9.20 -5.95
N PRO A 86 11.38 -9.31 -4.88
CA PRO A 86 12.02 -8.15 -4.26
C PRO A 86 12.97 -7.46 -5.24
N GLY A 87 12.87 -6.14 -5.35
CA GLY A 87 13.62 -5.33 -6.31
C GLY A 87 13.16 -3.88 -6.28
N PRO A 88 13.95 -2.92 -6.79
CA PRO A 88 13.85 -1.47 -6.50
C PRO A 88 12.54 -0.77 -6.93
N HIS A 89 11.56 -1.53 -7.42
CA HIS A 89 10.30 -1.11 -7.98
C HIS A 89 9.09 -1.49 -7.10
N GLY A 90 9.26 -1.77 -5.80
CA GLY A 90 8.13 -2.12 -4.92
C GLY A 90 6.99 -1.10 -4.93
N LEU A 91 7.31 0.19 -4.94
CA LEU A 91 6.32 1.26 -5.02
C LEU A 91 5.59 1.29 -6.37
N ASP A 92 6.31 1.09 -7.47
CA ASP A 92 5.74 1.05 -8.83
C ASP A 92 4.78 -0.14 -8.98
N TRP A 93 5.19 -1.30 -8.46
CA TRP A 93 4.36 -2.50 -8.43
C TRP A 93 3.06 -2.30 -7.65
N VAL A 94 3.09 -1.62 -6.49
CA VAL A 94 1.86 -1.33 -5.74
C VAL A 94 0.95 -0.39 -6.52
N ILE A 95 1.50 0.67 -7.13
CA ILE A 95 0.72 1.63 -7.93
C ILE A 95 0.09 0.93 -9.14
N ASP A 96 0.84 0.09 -9.85
CA ASP A 96 0.34 -0.76 -10.95
C ASP A 96 -0.87 -1.56 -10.49
N ARG A 97 -0.78 -2.29 -9.36
CA ARG A 97 -1.89 -3.14 -8.88
C ARG A 97 -3.09 -2.40 -8.33
N VAL A 98 -2.89 -1.25 -7.70
CA VAL A 98 -4.00 -0.44 -7.21
C VAL A 98 -4.71 0.27 -8.36
N THR A 99 -4.00 0.60 -9.43
CA THR A 99 -4.57 1.35 -10.56
C THR A 99 -5.00 0.50 -11.76
N ASP A 100 -4.65 -0.79 -11.79
CA ASP A 100 -5.10 -1.79 -12.78
C ASP A 100 -6.62 -1.74 -13.01
N GLU A 101 -7.43 -1.70 -11.94
CA GLU A 101 -8.90 -1.66 -12.00
C GLU A 101 -9.45 -0.41 -12.70
N VAL A 102 -8.75 0.73 -12.61
CA VAL A 102 -9.18 1.98 -13.23
C VAL A 102 -8.97 1.96 -14.75
N THR A 103 -8.15 1.02 -15.23
CA THR A 103 -7.76 0.91 -16.64
C THR A 103 -8.44 -0.27 -17.35
N GLY A 104 -9.26 -1.05 -16.64
CA GLY A 104 -10.04 -2.14 -17.22
C GLY A 104 -11.16 -1.59 -18.12
N PRO A 105 -11.22 -1.94 -19.42
CA PRO A 105 -12.33 -1.56 -20.27
C PRO A 105 -13.62 -2.23 -19.76
N GLU A 106 -14.69 -1.46 -19.81
CA GLU A 106 -16.06 -1.81 -19.46
C GLU A 106 -16.40 -3.31 -19.63
N ARG A 107 -16.98 -3.91 -18.59
CA ARG A 107 -17.60 -5.25 -18.66
C ARG A 107 -19.08 -5.14 -18.35
#